data_AF-A0A396L509-F1
#
_entry.id   AF-A0A396L509-F1
#
_cell.length_a   1.000
_cell.length_b   1.000
_cell.length_c   1.000
_cell.angle_alpha   90.00
_cell.angle_beta   90.00
_cell.angle_gamma   90.00
#
_symmetry.space_group_name_H-M   'P 1'
#
loop_
_entity.id
_entity.type
_entity.pdbx_description
1 polymer ?
#
loop_
_entity_poly.entity_id
_entity_poly.type
_entity_poly.pdbx_seq_one_letter_code
_entity_poly.pdbx_strand_id
1 'polypeptide(L)'
;MGQFFIYRWFQIMKQCISEILYNSKEENCMKTKIILLTHGGWGEELLQSAQMVVGKIECCETLSLMPEDSISNYMQRIDAAIENAENVLLLTDLAGGTPSNIAGVYAKKYGTVYAVCGLNMEMLICADNLRNTYYGGELVDKIEIAVKEKILNLKR
;
A
#
# COMPACT_ATOMS: atom_id res chain seq x y z
N MET A 1 34.95 39.70 -12.99
CA MET A 1 33.58 39.24 -13.34
C MET A 1 33.38 37.73 -13.25
N GLY A 2 34.40 36.87 -13.35
CA GLY A 2 34.21 35.39 -13.40
C GLY A 2 33.85 34.69 -12.08
N GLN A 3 34.31 35.17 -10.91
CA GLN A 3 34.02 34.51 -9.62
C GLN A 3 32.55 34.58 -9.19
N PHE A 4 31.84 35.64 -9.57
CA PHE A 4 30.43 35.83 -9.21
C PHE A 4 29.51 34.85 -9.96
N PHE A 5 29.88 34.49 -11.19
CA PHE A 5 29.15 33.51 -11.99
C PHE A 5 29.30 32.09 -11.44
N ILE A 6 30.51 31.70 -11.03
CA ILE A 6 30.78 30.38 -10.46
C ILE A 6 30.04 30.19 -9.14
N TYR A 7 30.03 31.22 -8.29
CA TYR A 7 29.35 31.16 -6.99
C TYR A 7 27.83 31.04 -7.15
N ARG A 8 27.24 31.82 -8.08
CA ARG A 8 25.80 31.75 -8.36
C ARG A 8 25.40 30.41 -8.99
N TRP A 9 26.25 29.86 -9.87
CA TRP A 9 26.03 28.52 -10.45
C TRP A 9 26.08 27.41 -9.39
N PHE A 10 27.03 27.48 -8.44
CA PHE A 10 27.10 26.54 -7.31
C PHE A 10 25.89 26.60 -6.37
N GLN A 11 25.34 27.80 -6.12
CA GLN A 11 24.13 27.95 -5.30
C GLN A 11 22.89 27.39 -6.00
N ILE A 12 22.75 27.63 -7.32
CA ILE A 12 21.66 27.05 -8.13
C ILE A 12 21.77 25.51 -8.15
N MET A 13 22.97 24.97 -8.32
CA MET A 13 23.20 23.52 -8.28
C MET A 13 22.85 22.92 -6.91
N LYS A 14 23.21 23.58 -5.80
CA LYS A 14 22.83 23.14 -4.46
C LYS A 14 21.32 23.18 -4.24
N GLN A 15 20.64 24.23 -4.72
CA GLN A 15 19.19 24.36 -4.67
C GLN A 15 18.50 23.24 -5.47
N CYS A 16 18.91 23.02 -6.72
CA CYS A 16 18.38 21.93 -7.55
C CYS A 16 18.65 20.56 -6.93
N ILE A 17 19.85 20.31 -6.39
CA ILE A 17 20.15 19.05 -5.72
C ILE A 17 19.30 18.89 -4.46
N SER A 18 19.09 19.96 -3.67
CA SER A 18 18.20 19.89 -2.50
C SER A 18 16.74 19.68 -2.88
N GLU A 19 16.25 20.27 -3.98
CA GLU A 19 14.89 20.07 -4.50
C GLU A 19 14.73 18.67 -5.10
N ILE A 20 15.74 18.14 -5.80
CA ILE A 20 15.76 16.74 -6.28
C ILE A 20 15.77 15.76 -5.10
N LEU A 21 16.59 16.02 -4.07
CA LEU A 21 16.65 15.18 -2.88
C LEU A 21 15.38 15.30 -2.02
N TYR A 22 14.76 16.48 -1.96
CA TYR A 22 13.48 16.71 -1.29
C TYR A 22 12.33 16.02 -2.04
N ASN A 23 12.25 16.18 -3.37
CA ASN A 23 11.28 15.48 -4.22
C ASN A 23 11.52 13.96 -4.28
N SER A 24 12.74 13.48 -4.02
CA SER A 24 13.00 12.03 -3.86
C SER A 24 12.57 11.48 -2.50
N LYS A 25 12.38 12.35 -1.49
CA LYS A 25 11.82 12.00 -0.18
C LYS A 25 10.29 12.20 -0.14
N GLU A 26 9.78 13.14 -0.93
CA GLU A 26 8.37 13.35 -1.27
C GLU A 26 8.08 12.88 -2.69
N GLU A 27 8.39 11.62 -3.01
CA GLU A 27 7.59 10.97 -4.06
C GLU A 27 6.18 10.85 -3.48
N ASN A 28 5.38 11.88 -3.72
CA ASN A 28 3.94 11.81 -3.57
C ASN A 28 3.52 10.63 -4.43
N CYS A 29 3.08 9.57 -3.75
CA CYS A 29 2.90 8.27 -4.38
C CYS A 29 1.70 8.34 -5.32
N MET A 30 1.95 8.63 -6.61
CA MET A 30 0.99 8.50 -7.72
C MET A 30 0.45 7.06 -7.87
N LYS A 31 1.00 6.11 -7.10
CA LYS A 31 0.72 4.68 -7.11
C LYS A 31 -0.25 4.33 -5.98
N THR A 32 -1.19 3.42 -6.20
CA THR A 32 -2.18 3.04 -5.16
C THR A 32 -1.49 2.54 -3.89
N LYS A 33 -1.78 3.17 -2.74
CA LYS A 33 -1.26 2.77 -1.43
C LYS A 33 -1.89 1.44 -1.00
N ILE A 34 -1.08 0.45 -0.65
CA ILE A 34 -1.55 -0.85 -0.15
C ILE A 34 -1.51 -0.83 1.37
N ILE A 35 -2.59 -1.28 2.03
CA ILE A 35 -2.62 -1.45 3.48
C ILE A 35 -3.15 -2.85 3.79
N LEU A 36 -2.36 -3.64 4.51
CA LEU A 36 -2.76 -4.96 4.97
C LEU A 36 -3.48 -4.84 6.31
N LEU A 37 -4.73 -5.28 6.38
CA LEU A 37 -5.54 -5.30 7.60
C LEU A 37 -5.73 -6.75 8.03
N THR A 38 -5.00 -7.18 9.06
CA THR A 38 -4.95 -8.59 9.49
C THR A 38 -5.10 -8.73 11.01
N HIS A 39 -5.49 -9.91 11.48
CA HIS A 39 -5.39 -10.26 12.89
C HIS A 39 -3.95 -10.61 13.27
N GLY A 40 -3.49 -10.11 14.42
CA GLY A 40 -2.15 -10.36 14.93
C GLY A 40 -1.04 -9.95 13.96
N GLY A 41 0.19 -10.40 14.19
CA GLY A 41 1.38 -10.03 13.40
C GLY A 41 1.47 -10.66 11.98
N TRP A 42 0.38 -11.21 11.44
CA TRP A 42 0.42 -11.98 10.21
C TRP A 42 0.73 -11.12 8.98
N GLY A 43 0.16 -9.91 8.91
CA GLY A 43 0.42 -8.97 7.82
C GLY A 43 1.88 -8.57 7.73
N GLU A 44 2.54 -8.31 8.86
CA GLU A 44 3.97 -7.97 8.92
C GLU A 44 4.83 -9.11 8.36
N GLU A 45 4.59 -10.34 8.80
CA GLU A 45 5.36 -11.51 8.36
C GLU A 45 5.11 -11.84 6.88
N LEU A 46 3.87 -11.67 6.40
CA LEU A 46 3.53 -11.84 5.00
C LEU A 46 4.24 -10.80 4.11
N LEU A 47 4.23 -9.53 4.51
CA LEU A 47 4.92 -8.46 3.79
C LEU A 47 6.44 -8.71 3.75
N GLN A 48 7.03 -9.11 4.87
CA GLN A 48 8.46 -9.50 4.92
C GLN A 48 8.75 -10.66 3.97
N SER A 49 7.94 -11.72 4.01
CA SER A 49 8.10 -12.90 3.15
C SER A 49 7.95 -12.56 1.67
N ALA A 50 6.98 -11.73 1.30
CA ALA A 50 6.80 -11.27 -0.07
C ALA A 50 8.02 -10.46 -0.55
N GLN A 51 8.55 -9.57 0.31
CA GLN A 51 9.72 -8.77 -0.04
C GLN A 51 10.99 -9.59 -0.22
N MET A 52 11.11 -10.76 0.44
CA MET A 52 12.20 -11.70 0.16
C MET A 52 12.11 -12.29 -1.26
N VAL A 53 10.91 -12.38 -1.83
CA VAL A 53 10.67 -12.98 -3.15
C VAL A 53 10.78 -11.94 -4.27
N VAL A 54 10.14 -10.77 -4.11
CA VAL A 54 10.02 -9.77 -5.19
C VAL A 54 10.83 -8.49 -4.95
N GLY A 55 11.54 -8.40 -3.82
CA GLY A 55 12.21 -7.17 -3.39
C GLY A 55 11.25 -6.22 -2.65
N LYS A 56 11.73 -5.00 -2.37
CA LYS A 56 10.98 -4.00 -1.58
C LYS A 56 9.63 -3.68 -2.22
N ILE A 57 8.55 -3.75 -1.44
CA ILE A 57 7.20 -3.34 -1.85
C ILE A 57 6.94 -1.96 -1.26
N GLU A 58 7.09 -0.92 -2.08
CA GLU A 58 6.97 0.47 -1.63
C GLU A 58 5.51 0.87 -1.37
N CYS A 59 5.26 1.91 -0.59
CA CYS A 59 3.89 2.43 -0.37
C CYS A 59 2.91 1.31 0.04
N CYS A 60 3.39 0.43 0.90
CA CYS A 60 2.69 -0.72 1.46
C CYS A 60 2.98 -0.73 2.96
N GLU A 61 1.94 -0.81 3.78
CA GLU A 61 2.06 -0.92 5.23
C GLU A 61 1.08 -1.94 5.79
N THR A 62 1.27 -2.31 7.05
CA THR A 62 0.45 -3.30 7.76
C THR A 62 -0.17 -2.65 9.00
N LEU A 63 -1.47 -2.87 9.20
CA LEU A 63 -2.18 -2.49 10.41
C LEU A 63 -2.83 -3.71 11.03
N SER A 64 -2.10 -4.28 11.98
CA SER A 64 -2.52 -5.46 12.72
C SER A 64 -3.53 -5.11 13.80
N LEU A 65 -4.63 -5.87 13.82
CA LEU A 65 -5.62 -5.88 14.88
C LEU A 65 -5.14 -6.84 15.98
N MET A 66 -4.74 -6.28 17.12
CA MET A 66 -4.26 -7.04 18.27
C MET A 66 -5.40 -7.39 19.24
N PRO A 67 -5.31 -8.47 20.03
CA PRO A 67 -6.34 -8.83 21.02
C PRO A 67 -6.69 -7.71 22.02
N GLU A 68 -5.72 -6.87 22.35
CA GLU A 68 -5.83 -5.72 23.26
C GLU A 68 -6.38 -4.46 22.59
N ASP A 69 -6.51 -4.44 21.25
CA ASP A 69 -7.02 -3.27 20.55
C ASP A 69 -8.52 -3.08 20.81
N SER A 70 -8.90 -1.86 21.17
CA SER A 70 -10.28 -1.42 20.98
C SER A 70 -10.55 -1.17 19.50
N ILE A 71 -11.78 -1.41 19.06
CA ILE A 71 -12.20 -1.11 17.68
C ILE A 71 -11.96 0.36 17.32
N SER A 72 -12.19 1.28 18.25
CA SER A 72 -11.96 2.71 18.02
C SER A 72 -10.49 3.02 17.76
N ASN A 73 -9.57 2.43 18.53
CA ASN A 73 -8.13 2.63 18.32
C ASN A 73 -7.68 2.07 16.98
N TYR A 74 -8.18 0.89 16.61
CA TYR A 74 -7.89 0.27 15.34
C TYR A 74 -8.38 1.12 14.15
N MET A 75 -9.61 1.63 14.22
CA MET A 75 -10.15 2.53 13.19
C MET A 75 -9.37 3.85 13.09
N GLN A 76 -8.93 4.43 14.20
CA GLN A 76 -8.10 5.65 14.18
C GLN A 76 -6.76 5.43 13.44
N ARG A 77 -6.13 4.26 13.62
CA ARG A 77 -4.92 3.89 12.88
C ARG A 77 -5.20 3.78 11.37
N ILE A 78 -6.34 3.22 10.99
CA ILE A 78 -6.77 3.14 9.58
C ILE A 78 -7.04 4.53 9.03
N ASP A 79 -7.78 5.38 9.76
CA ASP A 79 -8.08 6.76 9.37
C ASP A 79 -6.79 7.55 9.08
N ALA A 80 -5.81 7.46 9.99
CA ALA A 80 -4.51 8.11 9.82
C ALA A 80 -3.73 7.54 8.61
N ALA A 81 -3.81 6.23 8.37
CA ALA A 81 -3.09 5.61 7.26
C ALA A 81 -3.71 5.93 5.89
N ILE A 82 -5.02 6.19 5.80
CA ILE A 82 -5.65 6.61 4.54
C ILE A 82 -5.67 8.13 4.34
N GLU A 83 -5.32 8.89 5.38
CA GLU A 83 -5.28 10.36 5.31
C GLU A 83 -4.30 10.82 4.22
N ASN A 84 -4.74 11.76 3.38
CA ASN A 84 -3.97 12.32 2.26
C ASN A 84 -3.56 11.32 1.16
N ALA A 85 -3.99 10.06 1.21
CA ALA A 85 -3.75 9.11 0.13
C ALA A 85 -4.76 9.32 -1.02
N GLU A 86 -4.28 9.46 -2.24
CA GLU A 86 -5.14 9.65 -3.42
C GLU A 86 -5.95 8.40 -3.75
N ASN A 87 -5.34 7.22 -3.61
CA ASN A 87 -5.95 5.92 -3.86
C ASN A 87 -5.43 4.89 -2.83
N VAL A 88 -6.34 4.14 -2.23
CA VAL A 88 -6.01 3.13 -1.21
C VAL A 88 -6.62 1.79 -1.57
N LEU A 89 -5.81 0.73 -1.44
CA LEU A 89 -6.23 -0.66 -1.52
C LEU A 89 -6.01 -1.34 -0.17
N LEU A 90 -7.11 -1.67 0.50
CA LEU A 90 -7.12 -2.45 1.73
C LEU A 90 -7.15 -3.94 1.37
N LEU A 91 -6.17 -4.71 1.83
CA LEU A 91 -6.15 -6.16 1.68
C LEU A 91 -6.36 -6.82 3.03
N THR A 92 -7.36 -7.69 3.14
CA THR A 92 -7.76 -8.26 4.43
C THR A 92 -7.67 -9.77 4.47
N ASP A 93 -7.40 -10.30 5.66
CA ASP A 93 -7.15 -11.72 5.89
C ASP A 93 -8.37 -12.63 5.68
N LEU A 94 -9.45 -12.37 6.42
CA LEU A 94 -10.53 -13.31 6.60
C LEU A 94 -11.88 -12.64 6.42
N ALA A 95 -12.71 -13.22 5.55
CA ALA A 95 -14.06 -12.70 5.28
C ALA A 95 -14.94 -12.84 6.53
N GLY A 96 -15.63 -11.76 6.89
CA GLY A 96 -16.48 -11.69 8.09
C GLY A 96 -15.73 -11.37 9.39
N GLY A 97 -14.39 -11.32 9.37
CA GLY A 97 -13.57 -10.84 10.48
C GLY A 97 -13.65 -9.32 10.66
N THR A 98 -13.21 -8.83 11.82
CA THR A 98 -13.20 -7.39 12.12
C THR A 98 -12.43 -6.55 11.08
N PRO A 99 -11.22 -6.96 10.63
CA PRO A 99 -10.49 -6.22 9.60
C PRO A 99 -11.27 -6.08 8.29
N SER A 100 -11.86 -7.18 7.79
CA SER A 100 -12.62 -7.17 6.52
C SER A 100 -13.95 -6.44 6.63
N ASN A 101 -14.65 -6.53 7.77
CA ASN A 101 -15.88 -5.78 8.02
C ASN A 101 -15.62 -4.27 8.01
N ILE A 102 -14.56 -3.83 8.71
CA ILE A 102 -14.16 -2.41 8.73
C ILE A 102 -13.72 -1.97 7.33
N ALA A 103 -12.88 -2.74 6.64
CA ALA A 103 -12.45 -2.42 5.28
C ALA A 103 -13.65 -2.23 4.33
N GLY A 104 -14.67 -3.08 4.44
CA GLY A 104 -15.91 -2.96 3.66
C GLY A 104 -16.71 -1.70 3.97
N VAL A 105 -16.71 -1.23 5.23
CA VAL A 105 -17.32 0.07 5.60
C VAL A 105 -16.54 1.22 4.96
N TYR A 106 -15.20 1.18 5.03
CA TYR A 106 -14.34 2.22 4.47
C TYR A 106 -14.46 2.31 2.94
N ALA A 107 -14.46 1.17 2.24
CA ALA A 107 -14.61 1.13 0.79
C ALA A 107 -15.98 1.65 0.31
N LYS A 108 -17.03 1.50 1.11
CA LYS A 108 -18.36 2.09 0.82
C LYS A 108 -18.41 3.59 1.14
N LYS A 109 -17.68 4.03 2.16
CA LYS A 109 -17.69 5.41 2.65
C LYS A 109 -16.85 6.35 1.76
N TYR A 110 -15.70 5.88 1.28
CA TYR A 110 -14.72 6.69 0.57
C TYR A 110 -14.54 6.17 -0.86
N GLY A 111 -14.84 6.99 -1.86
CA GLY A 111 -14.78 6.59 -3.27
C GLY A 111 -13.36 6.30 -3.80
N THR A 112 -12.33 6.64 -3.03
CA THR A 112 -10.90 6.39 -3.34
C THR A 112 -10.32 5.20 -2.57
N VAL A 113 -11.12 4.54 -1.72
CA VAL A 113 -10.72 3.39 -0.93
C VAL A 113 -11.39 2.14 -1.49
N TYR A 114 -10.57 1.13 -1.76
CA TYR A 114 -10.99 -0.15 -2.31
C TYR A 114 -10.56 -1.25 -1.35
N ALA A 115 -11.29 -2.38 -1.33
CA ALA A 115 -10.99 -3.46 -0.40
C ALA A 115 -11.14 -4.83 -1.07
N VAL A 116 -10.19 -5.73 -0.79
CA VAL A 116 -10.20 -7.14 -1.23
C VAL A 116 -9.87 -8.03 -0.04
N CYS A 117 -10.57 -9.15 0.09
CA CYS A 117 -10.42 -10.08 1.20
C CYS A 117 -9.93 -11.46 0.72
N GLY A 118 -9.30 -12.21 1.62
CA GLY A 118 -8.73 -13.53 1.34
C GLY A 118 -7.24 -13.45 1.05
N LEU A 119 -6.54 -12.58 1.78
CA LEU A 119 -5.13 -12.28 1.60
C LEU A 119 -4.30 -13.57 1.55
N ASN A 120 -3.36 -13.60 0.62
CA ASN A 120 -2.28 -14.57 0.54
C ASN A 120 -1.10 -13.88 -0.16
N MET A 121 0.05 -14.57 -0.26
CA MET A 121 1.25 -13.99 -0.85
C MET A 121 1.05 -13.61 -2.33
N GLU A 122 0.32 -14.43 -3.08
CA GLU A 122 0.01 -14.16 -4.49
C GLU A 122 -0.84 -12.90 -4.66
N MET A 123 -1.79 -12.65 -3.76
CA MET A 123 -2.62 -11.44 -3.76
C MET A 123 -1.79 -10.19 -3.54
N LEU A 124 -0.89 -10.20 -2.55
CA LEU A 124 -0.01 -9.06 -2.28
C LEU A 124 0.92 -8.76 -3.48
N ILE A 125 1.55 -9.80 -4.03
CA ILE A 125 2.44 -9.66 -5.19
C ILE A 125 1.66 -9.19 -6.44
N CYS A 126 0.47 -9.75 -6.70
CA CYS A 126 -0.38 -9.31 -7.80
C CYS A 126 -0.82 -7.86 -7.62
N ALA A 127 -1.21 -7.45 -6.41
CA ALA A 127 -1.61 -6.08 -6.12
C ALA A 127 -0.48 -5.09 -6.39
N ASP A 128 0.75 -5.39 -5.95
CA ASP A 128 1.91 -4.53 -6.18
C ASP A 128 2.27 -4.39 -7.67
N ASN A 129 2.20 -5.50 -8.41
CA ASN A 129 2.47 -5.49 -9.84
C ASN A 129 1.41 -4.71 -10.63
N LEU A 130 0.12 -4.96 -10.36
CA LEU A 130 -1.00 -4.45 -11.15
C LEU A 130 -1.31 -2.97 -10.89
N ARG A 131 -1.02 -2.45 -9.70
CA ARG A 131 -1.31 -1.04 -9.32
C ARG A 131 -0.52 0.02 -10.09
N ASN A 132 0.44 -0.37 -10.93
CA ASN A 132 1.13 0.54 -11.84
C ASN A 132 0.34 0.80 -13.14
N THR A 133 -0.62 -0.08 -13.44
CA THR A 133 -1.35 -0.10 -14.71
C THR A 133 -2.84 0.14 -14.50
N TYR A 134 -3.41 -0.45 -13.44
CA TYR A 134 -4.83 -0.41 -13.13
C TYR A 134 -5.08 0.38 -11.85
N TYR A 135 -6.26 1.01 -11.78
CA TYR A 135 -6.67 1.84 -10.65
C TYR A 135 -8.11 1.51 -10.23
N GLY A 136 -8.44 1.89 -9.01
CA GLY A 136 -9.77 1.77 -8.44
C GLY A 136 -10.43 0.40 -8.59
N GLY A 137 -11.70 0.39 -8.99
CA GLY A 137 -12.49 -0.85 -9.13
C GLY A 137 -11.89 -1.83 -10.15
N GLU A 138 -11.29 -1.32 -11.24
CA GLU A 138 -10.63 -2.18 -12.23
C GLU A 138 -9.44 -2.92 -11.64
N LEU A 139 -8.63 -2.25 -10.80
CA LEU A 139 -7.52 -2.90 -10.09
C LEU A 139 -8.02 -4.07 -9.22
N VAL A 140 -9.13 -3.88 -8.51
CA VAL A 140 -9.75 -4.93 -7.69
C VAL A 140 -10.15 -6.14 -8.54
N ASP A 141 -10.85 -5.91 -9.65
CA ASP A 141 -11.30 -6.99 -10.54
C ASP A 141 -10.11 -7.79 -11.10
N LYS A 142 -9.03 -7.11 -11.50
CA LYS A 142 -7.81 -7.75 -12.01
C LYS A 142 -7.10 -8.59 -10.95
N ILE A 143 -7.03 -8.11 -9.71
CA ILE A 143 -6.45 -8.85 -8.59
C ILE A 143 -7.27 -10.11 -8.32
N GLU A 144 -8.61 -10.00 -8.24
CA GLU A 144 -9.48 -11.13 -7.94
C GLU A 144 -9.33 -12.27 -8.96
N ILE A 145 -9.34 -11.93 -10.25
CA ILE A 145 -9.16 -12.91 -11.34
C ILE A 145 -7.79 -13.57 -11.23
N ALA A 146 -6.71 -12.77 -11.14
CA ALA A 146 -5.35 -13.28 -11.13
C ALA A 146 -5.06 -14.18 -9.92
N VAL A 147 -5.60 -13.87 -8.75
CA VAL A 147 -5.38 -14.66 -7.53
C VAL A 147 -6.11 -15.99 -7.58
N LYS A 148 -7.36 -16.02 -8.07
CA LYS A 148 -8.15 -17.25 -8.18
C LYS A 148 -7.48 -18.30 -9.07
N GLU A 149 -6.84 -17.88 -10.16
CA GLU A 149 -6.10 -18.75 -11.06
C GLU A 149 -4.84 -19.36 -10.43
N LYS A 150 -4.31 -18.74 -9.37
CA LYS A 150 -3.09 -19.16 -8.67
C LYS A 150 -3.34 -20.05 -7.46
N ILE A 151 -4.59 -20.35 -7.14
CA ILE A 151 -4.94 -21.34 -6.12
C ILE A 151 -4.96 -22.72 -6.79
N LEU A 152 -3.85 -23.45 -6.64
CA LEU A 152 -3.61 -24.70 -7.37
C LEU A 152 -3.72 -25.93 -6.46
N ASN A 153 -4.31 -27.01 -6.99
CA ASN A 153 -4.17 -28.34 -6.41
C ASN A 153 -3.00 -29.05 -7.12
N LEU A 154 -1.86 -29.14 -6.45
CA LEU A 154 -0.60 -29.67 -7.02
C LEU A 154 -0.61 -31.17 -7.36
N LYS A 155 -1.66 -31.91 -6.99
CA LYS A 155 -1.82 -33.33 -7.35
C LYS A 155 -2.63 -33.56 -8.63
N ARG A 156 -3.22 -32.50 -9.20
CA ARG A 156 -3.96 -32.58 -10.46
C ARG A 156 -3.00 -32.51 -11.64
#